data_AF-A0A7V5KUR2-F1
#
_entry.id   AF-A0A7V5KUR2-F1
#
_cell.length_a   1.000
_cell.length_b   1.000
_cell.length_c   1.000
_cell.angle_alpha   90.00
_cell.angle_beta   90.00
_cell.angle_gamma   90.00
#
_symmetry.space_group_name_H-M   'P 1'
#
loop_
_entity.id
_entity.type
_entity.pdbx_description
1 polymer ?
#
loop_
_entity_poly.entity_id
_entity_poly.type
_entity_poly.pdbx_seq_one_letter_code
_entity_poly.pdbx_strand_id
1 'polypeptide(L)'
;MTGPKEPEQSKIIPGLGAPETPTFKNHVRAIDMQMQKIEEELSTIPQPRGSLDELEHFRQEHEEQLADIENKLTGFRLKVEELSRHLSEDSDAGALIQQLESETIPDMEVRKEDVQQKLEQLRIEIQAARTRLALEKELHDLAQQK
;
A
#
# COMPACT_ATOMS: atom_id res chain seq x y z
N MET A 1 10.67 38.91 48.27
CA MET A 1 10.56 38.96 46.81
C MET A 1 10.89 37.59 46.26
N THR A 2 9.91 36.89 45.70
CA THR A 2 10.03 35.92 44.60
C THR A 2 8.60 35.55 44.20
N GLY A 3 8.19 36.00 43.01
CA GLY A 3 6.83 35.80 42.48
C GLY A 3 6.57 34.35 42.05
N PRO A 4 5.31 34.00 41.75
CA PRO A 4 4.95 32.66 41.30
C PRO A 4 5.60 32.37 39.93
N LYS A 5 6.18 31.17 39.81
CA LYS A 5 6.74 30.64 38.56
C LYS A 5 5.64 30.60 37.49
N GLU A 6 5.90 31.21 36.35
CA GLU A 6 5.05 31.12 35.15
C GLU A 6 4.91 29.65 34.71
N PRO A 7 3.73 29.24 34.20
CA PRO A 7 3.56 27.92 33.61
C PRO A 7 4.40 27.82 32.32
N GLU A 8 5.08 26.70 32.16
CA GLU A 8 5.84 26.37 30.95
C GLU A 8 4.95 26.56 29.72
N GLN A 9 5.31 27.55 28.90
CA GLN A 9 4.68 27.76 27.61
C GLN A 9 4.98 26.54 26.74
N SER A 10 3.97 25.68 26.55
CA SER A 10 3.96 24.66 25.51
C SER A 10 4.41 25.32 24.21
N LYS A 11 5.59 24.95 23.73
CA LYS A 11 6.11 25.39 22.43
C LYS A 11 5.24 24.77 21.36
N ILE A 12 4.17 25.47 20.99
CA ILE A 12 3.42 25.18 19.78
C ILE A 12 4.36 25.51 18.62
N ILE A 13 4.88 24.46 17.96
CA ILE A 13 5.63 24.64 16.71
C ILE A 13 4.61 25.11 15.66
N PRO A 14 4.75 26.32 15.09
CA PRO A 14 3.81 26.80 14.09
C PRO A 14 3.85 25.90 12.85
N GLY A 15 2.71 25.33 12.47
CA GLY A 15 2.60 24.35 11.37
C GLY A 15 2.36 22.91 11.83
N LEU A 16 2.59 22.62 13.10
CA LEU A 16 2.13 21.42 13.79
C LEU A 16 1.00 21.86 14.72
N GLY A 17 -0.24 21.79 14.22
CA GLY A 17 -1.40 21.84 15.10
C GLY A 17 -1.21 20.87 16.27
N ALA A 18 -1.79 21.19 17.43
CA ALA A 18 -1.74 20.38 18.63
C ALA A 18 -1.83 18.86 18.31
N PRO A 19 -1.17 17.99 19.09
CA PRO A 19 -1.27 16.53 18.95
C PRO A 19 -2.64 16.00 19.37
N GLU A 20 -3.70 16.66 18.93
CA GLU A 20 -4.98 16.06 18.63
C GLU A 20 -5.07 16.03 17.10
N THR A 21 -4.32 15.16 16.42
CA THR A 21 -4.27 15.13 14.95
C THR A 21 -5.12 13.98 14.39
N PRO A 22 -6.44 14.19 14.17
CA PRO A 22 -7.25 13.32 13.33
C PRO A 22 -6.58 13.07 11.96
N THR A 23 -5.77 14.01 11.47
CA THR A 23 -5.08 13.91 10.18
C THR A 23 -4.18 12.69 10.06
N PHE A 24 -3.31 12.38 11.01
CA PHE A 24 -2.31 11.32 10.83
C PHE A 24 -2.92 9.91 10.82
N LYS A 25 -3.78 9.61 11.79
CA LYS A 25 -4.55 8.36 11.84
C LYS A 25 -5.49 8.20 10.63
N ASN A 26 -6.01 9.31 10.10
CA ASN A 26 -6.82 9.27 8.88
C ASN A 26 -6.01 8.92 7.63
N HIS A 27 -4.74 9.36 7.53
CA HIS A 27 -3.88 8.97 6.40
C HIS A 27 -3.52 7.48 6.46
N VAL A 28 -3.17 6.97 7.64
CA VAL A 28 -2.95 5.53 7.89
C VAL A 28 -4.17 4.73 7.45
N ARG A 29 -5.34 5.11 7.95
CA ARG A 29 -6.60 4.44 7.64
C ARG A 29 -6.93 4.49 6.15
N ALA A 30 -6.63 5.58 5.46
CA ALA A 30 -6.87 5.69 4.02
C ALA A 30 -5.99 4.72 3.21
N ILE A 31 -4.71 4.58 3.56
CA ILE A 31 -3.79 3.62 2.92
C ILE A 31 -4.24 2.19 3.23
N ASP A 32 -4.54 1.91 4.50
CA ASP A 32 -5.01 0.61 4.97
C ASP A 32 -6.29 0.15 4.25
N MET A 33 -7.28 1.04 4.13
CA MET A 33 -8.51 0.76 3.38
C MET A 33 -8.27 0.51 1.89
N GLN A 34 -7.33 1.23 1.27
CA GLN A 34 -6.98 1.00 -0.13
C GLN A 34 -6.30 -0.36 -0.32
N MET A 35 -5.38 -0.72 0.57
CA MET A 35 -4.72 -2.03 0.56
C MET A 35 -5.74 -3.16 0.75
N GLN A 36 -6.64 -3.01 1.73
CA GLN A 36 -7.68 -4.00 2.01
C GLN A 36 -8.58 -4.22 0.79
N LYS A 37 -8.96 -3.14 0.10
CA LYS A 37 -9.78 -3.24 -1.12
C LYS A 37 -9.08 -4.07 -2.20
N ILE A 38 -7.79 -3.80 -2.44
CA ILE A 38 -7.00 -4.57 -3.43
C ILE A 38 -6.87 -6.04 -3.01
N GLU A 39 -6.63 -6.31 -1.73
CA GLU A 39 -6.55 -7.69 -1.22
C GLU A 39 -7.87 -8.46 -1.40
N GLU A 40 -9.01 -7.81 -1.17
CA GLU A 40 -10.34 -8.38 -1.38
C GLU A 40 -10.62 -8.64 -2.86
N GLU A 41 -10.31 -7.68 -3.73
CA GLU A 41 -10.46 -7.81 -5.18
C GLU A 41 -9.53 -8.91 -5.73
N LEU A 42 -8.29 -9.01 -5.24
CA LEU A 42 -7.36 -10.09 -5.60
C LEU A 42 -7.71 -11.44 -4.97
N SER A 43 -8.39 -11.47 -3.81
CA SER A 43 -8.88 -12.72 -3.24
C SER A 43 -10.09 -13.26 -4.02
N THR A 44 -10.77 -12.40 -4.78
CA THR A 44 -11.92 -12.75 -5.60
C THR A 44 -11.58 -12.80 -7.08
N ILE A 45 -10.28 -12.85 -7.45
CA ILE A 45 -9.82 -13.02 -8.84
C ILE A 45 -10.77 -13.98 -9.51
N PRO A 46 -11.50 -13.53 -10.55
CA PRO A 46 -12.49 -14.37 -11.17
C PRO A 46 -11.79 -15.62 -11.67
N GLN A 47 -12.11 -16.77 -11.05
CA GLN A 47 -11.88 -18.08 -11.65
C GLN A 47 -12.25 -17.97 -13.13
N PRO A 48 -11.44 -18.52 -14.05
CA PRO A 48 -11.29 -18.04 -15.42
C PRO A 48 -12.65 -17.95 -16.13
N ARG A 49 -13.28 -16.79 -16.01
CA ARG A 49 -14.57 -16.46 -16.64
C ARG A 49 -14.45 -15.25 -17.55
N GLY A 50 -13.33 -14.54 -17.49
CA GLY A 50 -12.97 -13.47 -18.41
C GLY A 50 -12.05 -13.95 -19.53
N SER A 51 -12.08 -13.22 -20.64
CA SER A 51 -11.07 -13.28 -21.70
C SER A 51 -9.68 -12.90 -21.17
N LEU A 52 -8.63 -13.29 -21.90
CA LEU A 52 -7.25 -12.92 -21.55
C LEU A 52 -7.04 -11.40 -21.47
N ASP A 53 -7.76 -10.64 -22.29
CA ASP A 53 -7.67 -9.18 -22.31
C ASP A 53 -8.29 -8.55 -21.06
N GLU A 54 -9.38 -9.12 -20.53
CA GLU A 54 -9.99 -8.69 -19.27
C GLU A 54 -9.09 -8.98 -18.08
N LEU A 55 -8.42 -10.14 -18.06
CA LEU A 55 -7.45 -10.48 -17.02
C LEU A 55 -6.20 -9.58 -17.08
N GLU A 56 -5.74 -9.23 -18.27
CA GLU A 56 -4.61 -8.30 -18.46
C GLU A 56 -4.98 -6.89 -17.96
N HIS A 57 -6.16 -6.39 -18.34
CA HIS A 57 -6.65 -5.10 -17.88
C HIS A 57 -6.79 -5.06 -16.36
N PHE A 58 -7.41 -6.09 -15.77
CA PHE A 58 -7.55 -6.22 -14.33
C PHE A 58 -6.18 -6.20 -13.62
N ARG A 59 -5.21 -6.98 -14.12
CA ARG A 59 -3.83 -6.99 -13.59
C ARG A 59 -3.21 -5.59 -13.65
N GLN A 60 -3.27 -4.93 -14.81
CA GLN A 60 -2.67 -3.61 -15.01
C GLN A 60 -3.27 -2.56 -14.07
N GLU A 61 -4.60 -2.53 -13.94
CA GLU A 61 -5.29 -1.60 -13.03
C GLU A 61 -4.80 -1.77 -11.58
N HIS A 62 -4.64 -3.01 -11.12
CA HIS A 62 -4.21 -3.29 -9.75
C HIS A 62 -2.71 -3.03 -9.55
N GLU A 63 -1.87 -3.18 -10.58
CA GLU A 63 -0.47 -2.73 -10.54
C GLU A 63 -0.35 -1.21 -10.40
N GLU A 64 -1.19 -0.46 -11.12
CA GLU A 64 -1.24 1.00 -11.01
C GLU A 64 -1.70 1.45 -9.61
N GLN A 65 -2.71 0.78 -9.05
CA GLN A 65 -3.17 1.05 -7.68
C GLN A 65 -2.10 0.69 -6.64
N LEU A 66 -1.40 -0.44 -6.82
CA LEU A 66 -0.29 -0.82 -5.94
C LEU A 66 0.83 0.21 -5.97
N ALA A 67 1.19 0.72 -7.15
CA ALA A 67 2.21 1.76 -7.29
C ALA A 67 1.81 3.08 -6.61
N ASP A 68 0.54 3.47 -6.65
CA ASP A 68 0.02 4.62 -5.90
C ASP A 68 0.13 4.41 -4.38
N ILE A 69 -0.19 3.21 -3.89
CA ILE A 69 -0.01 2.85 -2.48
C ILE A 69 1.47 2.89 -2.09
N GLU A 70 2.38 2.39 -2.92
CA GLU A 70 3.82 2.44 -2.68
C GLU A 70 4.35 3.87 -2.51
N ASN A 71 3.90 4.76 -3.38
CA ASN A 71 4.25 6.17 -3.31
C ASN A 71 3.72 6.81 -2.02
N LYS A 72 2.48 6.51 -1.64
CA LYS A 72 1.87 7.00 -0.40
C LYS A 72 2.58 6.46 0.83
N LEU A 73 2.88 5.16 0.87
CA LEU A 73 3.59 4.52 1.98
C LEU A 73 5.01 5.07 2.12
N THR A 74 5.69 5.34 1.01
CA THR A 74 7.01 5.98 1.00
C THR A 74 6.95 7.40 1.54
N GLY A 75 6.02 8.23 1.06
CA GLY A 75 5.84 9.59 1.56
C GLY A 75 5.46 9.63 3.04
N PHE A 76 4.62 8.67 3.47
CA PHE A 76 4.22 8.48 4.84
C PHE A 76 5.41 8.11 5.73
N ARG A 77 6.24 7.13 5.32
CA ARG A 77 7.45 6.73 6.04
C ARG A 77 8.42 7.89 6.22
N LEU A 78 8.66 8.68 5.17
CA LEU A 78 9.50 9.87 5.25
C LEU A 78 8.94 10.89 6.26
N LYS A 79 7.62 11.03 6.34
CA LYS A 79 6.98 11.94 7.29
C LYS A 79 7.08 11.44 8.73
N VAL A 80 6.94 10.14 8.96
CA VAL A 80 7.17 9.51 10.26
C VAL A 80 8.61 9.73 10.72
N GLU A 81 9.58 9.52 9.83
CA GLU A 81 11.01 9.71 10.13
C GLU A 81 11.35 11.18 10.43
N GLU A 82 10.71 12.14 9.77
CA GLU A 82 10.85 13.57 10.09
C GLU A 82 10.30 13.87 11.48
N LEU A 83 9.13 13.34 11.82
CA LEU A 83 8.48 13.57 13.12
C LEU A 83 9.24 12.88 14.26
N SER A 84 9.77 11.67 14.05
CA SER A 84 10.55 10.95 15.08
C SER A 84 11.82 11.71 15.49
N ARG A 85 12.41 12.50 14.58
CA ARG A 85 13.56 13.38 14.90
C ARG A 85 13.20 14.60 15.75
N HIS A 86 11.93 15.00 15.78
CA HIS A 86 11.48 16.24 16.42
C HIS A 86 10.65 16.01 17.68
N LEU A 87 10.12 14.81 17.88
CA LEU A 87 9.26 14.47 19.01
C LEU A 87 10.04 13.71 20.08
N SER A 88 9.75 14.02 21.34
CA SER A 88 10.24 13.24 22.48
C SER A 88 9.45 11.94 22.58
N GLU A 89 10.13 10.82 22.82
CA GLU A 89 9.53 9.48 22.99
C GLU A 89 8.53 9.46 24.15
N ASP A 90 8.74 10.29 25.18
CA ASP A 90 7.87 10.41 26.36
C ASP A 90 6.55 11.19 26.12
N SER A 91 6.29 11.61 24.88
CA SER A 91 5.04 12.29 24.52
C SER A 91 4.05 11.33 23.85
N ASP A 92 2.75 11.58 24.00
CA ASP A 92 1.71 10.80 23.31
C ASP A 92 1.93 10.76 21.78
N ALA A 93 2.48 11.85 21.22
CA ALA A 93 2.86 11.92 19.82
C ALA A 93 4.09 11.05 19.49
N GLY A 94 5.08 10.97 20.39
CA GLY A 94 6.23 10.08 20.27
C GLY A 94 5.85 8.60 20.34
N ALA A 95 4.98 8.22 21.28
CA ALA A 95 4.46 6.86 21.39
C ALA A 95 3.67 6.43 20.12
N LEU A 96 2.87 7.35 19.55
CA LEU A 96 2.18 7.10 18.29
C LEU A 96 3.18 6.86 17.15
N ILE A 97 4.21 7.70 17.03
CA ILE A 97 5.25 7.56 16.01
C ILE A 97 6.01 6.24 16.14
N GLN A 98 6.39 5.83 17.36
CA GLN A 98 7.00 4.52 17.58
C GLN A 98 6.10 3.36 17.14
N GLN A 99 4.80 3.42 17.45
CA GLN A 99 3.85 2.39 16.98
C GLN A 99 3.82 2.31 15.45
N LEU A 100 3.87 3.45 14.78
CA LEU A 100 3.83 3.50 13.32
C LEU A 100 5.11 2.93 12.69
N GLU A 101 6.28 3.24 13.26
CA GLU A 101 7.57 2.74 12.79
C GLU A 101 7.74 1.22 13.03
N SER A 102 7.28 0.74 14.18
CA SER A 102 7.54 -0.64 14.64
C SER A 102 6.49 -1.66 14.23
N GLU A 103 5.24 -1.23 14.01
CA GLU A 103 4.12 -2.13 13.75
C GLU A 103 3.42 -1.78 12.44
N THR A 104 2.91 -0.55 12.33
CA THR A 104 1.98 -0.21 11.23
C THR A 104 2.63 -0.17 9.86
N ILE A 105 3.80 0.49 9.71
CA ILE A 105 4.50 0.54 8.42
C ILE A 105 4.98 -0.86 8.00
N PRO A 106 5.65 -1.65 8.88
CA PRO A 106 6.04 -3.02 8.55
C PRO A 106 4.87 -3.90 8.13
N ASP A 107 3.73 -3.83 8.81
CA ASP A 107 2.53 -4.62 8.45
C ASP A 107 2.01 -4.26 7.05
N MET A 108 1.94 -2.95 6.73
CA MET A 108 1.57 -2.50 5.39
C MET A 108 2.60 -2.93 4.32
N GLU A 109 3.89 -2.96 4.63
CA GLU A 109 4.94 -3.42 3.71
C GLU A 109 4.78 -4.92 3.39
N VAL A 110 4.47 -5.75 4.39
CA VAL A 110 4.20 -7.19 4.20
C VAL A 110 2.97 -7.40 3.32
N ARG A 111 1.85 -6.73 3.65
CA ARG A 111 0.60 -6.83 2.86
C ARG A 111 0.78 -6.39 1.42
N LYS A 112 1.54 -5.31 1.21
CA LYS A 112 1.93 -4.84 -0.11
C LYS A 112 2.70 -5.93 -0.88
N GLU A 113 3.65 -6.59 -0.24
CA GLU A 113 4.43 -7.65 -0.87
C GLU A 113 3.55 -8.86 -1.25
N ASP A 114 2.58 -9.23 -0.40
CA ASP A 114 1.60 -10.27 -0.71
C ASP A 114 0.75 -9.92 -1.95
N VAL A 115 0.28 -8.67 -2.04
CA VAL A 115 -0.45 -8.16 -3.21
C VAL A 115 0.42 -8.21 -4.46
N GLN A 116 1.68 -7.77 -4.36
CA GLN A 116 2.63 -7.80 -5.46
C GLN A 116 2.89 -9.22 -5.96
N GLN A 117 3.04 -10.19 -5.06
CA GLN A 117 3.22 -11.60 -5.41
C GLN A 117 2.00 -12.17 -6.14
N LYS A 118 0.78 -11.83 -5.70
CA LYS A 118 -0.46 -12.25 -6.38
C LYS A 118 -0.55 -11.69 -7.81
N LEU A 119 -0.18 -10.42 -8.00
CA LEU A 119 -0.19 -9.80 -9.32
C LEU A 119 0.85 -10.42 -10.26
N GLU A 120 2.04 -10.72 -9.76
CA GLU A 120 3.07 -11.40 -10.55
C GLU A 120 2.65 -12.84 -10.90
N GLN A 121 2.01 -13.56 -9.98
CA GLN A 121 1.44 -14.87 -10.27
C GLN A 121 0.39 -14.79 -11.40
N LEU A 122 -0.52 -13.81 -11.34
CA LEU A 122 -1.52 -13.59 -12.39
C LEU A 122 -0.87 -13.28 -13.74
N ARG A 123 0.21 -12.49 -13.75
CA ARG A 123 1.01 -12.20 -14.95
C ARG A 123 1.54 -13.46 -15.60
N ILE A 124 2.12 -14.36 -14.81
CA ILE A 124 2.68 -15.63 -15.28
C ILE A 124 1.57 -16.49 -15.89
N GLU A 125 0.40 -16.56 -15.25
CA GLU A 125 -0.75 -17.34 -15.74
C GLU A 125 -1.28 -16.82 -17.08
N ILE A 126 -1.43 -15.49 -17.23
CA ILE A 126 -1.85 -14.86 -18.48
C ILE A 126 -0.83 -15.18 -19.60
N GLN A 127 0.47 -15.09 -19.31
CA GLN A 127 1.52 -15.38 -20.28
C GLN A 127 1.53 -16.86 -20.70
N ALA A 128 1.33 -17.77 -19.75
CA ALA A 128 1.22 -19.20 -20.03
C ALA A 128 0.01 -19.51 -20.92
N ALA A 129 -1.14 -18.90 -20.62
CA ALA A 129 -2.36 -19.08 -21.40
C ALA A 129 -2.24 -18.53 -22.84
N ARG A 130 -1.59 -17.38 -23.03
CA ARG A 130 -1.27 -16.85 -24.37
C ARG A 130 -0.39 -17.80 -25.17
N THR A 131 0.65 -18.32 -24.53
CA THR A 131 1.59 -19.26 -25.17
C THR A 131 0.86 -20.54 -25.60
N ARG A 132 0.01 -21.08 -24.73
CA ARG A 132 -0.81 -22.24 -25.03
C ARG A 132 -1.74 -22.00 -26.23
N LEU A 133 -2.44 -20.87 -26.26
CA LEU A 133 -3.35 -20.53 -27.36
C LEU A 133 -2.62 -20.41 -28.71
N ALA A 134 -1.42 -19.82 -28.70
CA ALA A 134 -0.59 -19.72 -29.90
C ALA A 134 -0.18 -21.10 -30.43
N LEU A 135 0.28 -21.99 -29.55
CA LEU A 135 0.65 -23.36 -29.91
C LEU A 135 -0.55 -24.18 -30.43
N GLU A 136 -1.71 -24.06 -29.80
CA GLU A 136 -2.94 -24.73 -30.25
C GLU A 136 -3.34 -24.28 -31.67
N LYS A 137 -3.17 -22.99 -31.98
CA LYS A 137 -3.40 -22.45 -33.32
C LYS A 137 -2.42 -22.99 -34.36
N GLU A 138 -1.12 -22.99 -34.05
CA GLU A 138 -0.10 -23.54 -34.94
C GLU A 138 -0.32 -25.03 -35.23
N LEU A 139 -0.67 -25.81 -34.20
CA LEU A 139 -1.01 -27.23 -34.36
C LEU A 139 -2.26 -27.43 -35.23
N HIS A 140 -3.26 -26.58 -35.08
CA HIS A 140 -4.47 -26.63 -35.90
C HIS A 140 -4.16 -26.31 -37.36
N ASP A 141 -3.39 -25.25 -37.64
CA ASP A 141 -2.99 -24.84 -38.98
C ASP A 141 -2.16 -25.94 -39.67
N LEU A 142 -1.26 -26.60 -38.95
CA LEU A 142 -0.50 -27.76 -39.44
C LEU A 142 -1.38 -28.97 -39.77
N ALA A 143 -2.44 -29.19 -38.98
CA ALA A 143 -3.39 -30.29 -39.22
C ALA A 143 -4.26 -30.06 -40.46
N GLN A 144 -4.57 -28.80 -40.80
CA GLN A 144 -5.35 -28.43 -41.99
C GLN A 144 -4.54 -28.45 -43.30
N GLN A 145 -3.20 -28.47 -43.22
CA GLN A 145 -2.30 -28.49 -44.39
C GLN A 145 -1.94 -29.92 -44.88
N LYS A 146 -2.44 -30.97 -44.22
CA LYS A 146 -2.22 -32.38 -44.58
C LYS A 146 -3.47 -33.02 -45.18
#